data_AF-A0A7Y1U3Y0-F1
#
_entry.id   AF-A0A7Y1U3Y0-F1
#
_cell.length_a   1.000
_cell.length_b   1.000
_cell.length_c   1.000
_cell.angle_alpha   90.00
_cell.angle_beta   90.00
_cell.angle_gamma   90.00
#
_symmetry.space_group_name_H-M   'P 1'
#
loop_
_entity.id
_entity.type
_entity.pdbx_description
1 polymer ?
#
loop_
_entity_poly.entity_id
_entity_poly.type
_entity_poly.pdbx_seq_one_letter_code
_entity_poly.pdbx_strand_id
1 'polypeptide(L)' 'MQILQLLRRAAVALGVAAGVAGALRLRGSGGVPARGGGWRELDGNDLR' A
#
# COMPACT_ATOMS: atom_id res chain seq x y z
N MET A 1 -34.40 -6.53 16.04
CA MET A 1 -33.25 -5.65 16.32
C MET A 1 -31.89 -6.19 15.84
N GLN A 2 -31.81 -7.31 15.10
CA GLN A 2 -30.52 -7.95 14.74
C GLN A 2 -29.80 -7.31 13.53
N ILE A 3 -30.56 -6.87 12.52
CA ILE A 3 -30.01 -6.24 11.31
C ILE A 3 -29.23 -4.97 11.61
N LEU A 4 -29.74 -4.11 12.50
CA LEU A 4 -29.06 -2.87 12.86
C LEU A 4 -27.72 -3.12 13.57
N GLN A 5 -27.63 -4.19 14.36
CA GLN A 5 -26.39 -4.60 15.04
C GLN A 5 -25.34 -5.12 14.05
N LEU A 6 -25.79 -5.87 13.04
CA LEU A 6 -24.93 -6.35 11.94
C LEU A 6 -24.43 -5.19 11.09
N LEU A 7 -25.31 -4.25 10.72
CA LEU A 7 -24.96 -3.05 9.97
C LEU A 7 -23.94 -2.19 10.73
N ARG A 8 -24.15 -1.98 12.04
CA ARG A 8 -23.20 -1.24 12.89
C ARG A 8 -21.84 -1.92 12.92
N ARG A 9 -21.79 -3.24 13.09
CA ARG A 9 -20.54 -4.00 13.08
C ARG A 9 -19.83 -3.94 11.73
N ALA A 10 -20.57 -4.07 10.63
CA ALA A 10 -20.03 -3.97 9.28
C ALA A 10 -19.46 -2.58 9.02
N ALA A 11 -20.17 -1.52 9.40
CA ALA A 11 -19.70 -0.14 9.25
C ALA A 11 -18.40 0.11 10.03
N VAL A 12 -18.31 -0.38 11.27
CA VAL A 12 -17.08 -0.28 12.08
C VAL A 12 -15.94 -1.05 11.45
N ALA A 13 -16.18 -2.30 11.01
CA ALA A 13 -15.15 -3.14 10.39
C ALA A 13 -14.60 -2.50 9.10
N LEU A 14 -15.49 -2.02 8.23
CA LEU A 14 -15.11 -1.33 6.99
C LEU A 14 -14.36 -0.03 7.28
N GLY A 15 -14.80 0.75 8.28
CA GLY A 15 -14.11 1.97 8.69
C GLY A 15 -12.69 1.71 9.18
N VAL A 16 -12.49 0.69 10.02
CA VAL A 16 -11.16 0.29 10.49
C VAL A 16 -10.28 -0.20 9.34
N ALA A 17 -10.82 -1.06 8.46
CA ALA A 17 -10.08 -1.56 7.30
C ALA A 17 -9.63 -0.42 6.37
N ALA A 18 -10.54 0.52 6.08
CA ALA A 18 -10.24 1.70 5.28
C ALA A 18 -9.20 2.60 5.95
N GLY A 19 -9.29 2.80 7.27
CA GLY A 19 -8.32 3.57 8.04
C GLY A 19 -6.91 2.97 7.99
N VAL A 20 -6.79 1.65 8.19
CA VAL A 20 -5.50 0.95 8.09
C VAL A 20 -4.96 1.00 6.67
N ALA A 21 -5.79 0.71 5.66
CA ALA A 21 -5.39 0.78 4.26
C ALA A 21 -4.93 2.20 3.88
N GLY A 22 -5.64 3.23 4.35
CA GLY A 22 -5.27 4.64 4.16
C GLY A 22 -3.95 4.99 4.83
N ALA A 23 -3.74 4.57 6.07
CA ALA A 23 -2.48 4.77 6.79
C ALA A 23 -1.30 4.09 6.08
N LEU A 24 -1.49 2.85 5.63
CA LEU A 24 -0.50 2.12 4.83
C LEU A 24 -0.25 2.79 3.47
N ARG A 25 -1.28 3.35 2.83
CA ARG A 25 -1.17 4.09 1.56
C ARG A 25 -0.37 5.38 1.73
N LEU A 26 -0.65 6.15 2.79
CA LEU A 26 0.08 7.38 3.10
C LEU A 26 1.54 7.07 3.46
N ARG A 27 1.79 6.03 4.26
CA ARG A 27 3.15 5.58 4.62
C ARG A 27 3.90 4.96 3.44
N GLY A 28 3.20 4.21 2.59
CA GLY A 28 3.70 3.57 1.37
C GLY A 28 3.64 4.46 0.13
N SER A 29 3.49 5.77 0.29
CA SER A 29 3.51 6.76 -0.79
C SER A 29 4.86 6.83 -1.53
N GLY A 30 5.85 6.01 -1.16
CA GLY A 30 7.06 5.72 -1.94
C GLY A 30 6.82 5.00 -3.29
N GLY A 31 5.57 4.93 -3.76
CA GLY A 31 5.20 4.38 -5.06
C GLY A 31 5.19 2.85 -5.10
N VAL A 32 4.73 2.30 -6.23
CA VAL A 32 5.11 0.92 -6.59
C VAL A 32 6.63 0.96 -6.72
N PRO A 33 7.40 0.13 -5.97
CA PRO A 33 8.84 0.09 -6.18
C PRO A 33 9.05 -0.15 -7.66
N ALA A 34 9.86 0.69 -8.30
CA ALA A 34 10.08 0.61 -9.73
C ALA A 34 10.36 -0.86 -10.08
N ARG A 35 9.48 -1.48 -10.87
CA ARG A 35 9.68 -2.86 -11.35
C ARG A 35 10.75 -2.87 -12.45
N GLY A 36 11.84 -2.15 -12.21
CA GLY A 36 12.96 -1.95 -13.11
C GLY A 36 14.21 -2.47 -12.44
N GLY A 37 14.55 -3.72 -12.75
CA GLY A 37 15.92 -4.22 -12.74
C GLY A 37 16.31 -4.40 -14.20
N GLY A 38 16.80 -3.32 -14.82
CA GLY A 38 17.37 -3.39 -16.16
C GLY A 38 18.88 -3.57 -16.03
N TRP A 39 19.46 -4.42 -16.87
CA TRP A 39 20.90 -4.36 -17.12
C TRP A 39 21.18 -3.01 -17.77
N ARG A 40 21.87 -2.13 -17.03
CA ARG A 40 22.47 -0.93 -17.61
C ARG A 40 23.91 -1.30 -17.97
N GLU A 41 24.33 -0.92 -19.17
CA GLU A 41 25.72 -1.03 -19.57
C GLU A 41 26.57 -0.14 -18.67
N LEU A 42 27.56 -0.75 -17.99
CA LEU A 42 28.50 -0.06 -17.10
C LEU A 42 29.54 0.65 -17.95
N ASP A 43 29.79 1.93 -17.67
CA ASP A 43 30.88 2.66 -18.34
C ASP A 43 32.22 2.29 -17.68
N GLY A 44 33.34 2.53 -18.36
CA GLY A 44 34.69 2.18 -17.88
C GLY A 44 35.06 2.81 -16.54
N ASN A 45 34.38 3.89 -16.12
CA ASN A 45 34.55 4.47 -14.79
C ASN A 45 33.80 3.70 -13.69
N ASP A 46 32.73 2.98 -14.04
CA ASP A 46 31.98 2.13 -13.10
C ASP A 46 32.68 0.76 -12.90
N LEU A 47 33.63 0.41 -13.77
CA LEU A 47 34.40 -0.84 -13.76
C LEU A 47 35.75 -0.74 -13.04
N ARG A 48 36.11 0.43 -12.49
CA ARG A 48 37.40 0.68 -11.83
C ARG A 48 37.39 0.32 -10.35
#